data_AF-A0A1W2BB77-F1
#
_entry.id   AF-A0A1W2BB77-F1
#
_cell.length_a   1.000
_cell.length_b   1.000
_cell.length_c   1.000
_cell.angle_alpha   90.00
_cell.angle_beta   90.00
_cell.angle_gamma   90.00
#
_symmetry.space_group_name_H-M   'P 1'
#
loop_
_entity.id
_entity.type
_entity.pdbx_description
1 polymer ?
#
loop_
_entity_poly.entity_id
_entity_poly.type
_entity_poly.pdbx_seq_one_letter_code
_entity_poly.pdbx_strand_id
1 'polypeptide(L)'
;MQINQQKTVLVDVTEIRLHIKVRDGFAAGLQDAQGDEVGSYEGYVPDFFPGNHYGDYLILNIDLKTGQIKNWNRPASADIEKMLAQGEDD
;
A
#
# COMPACT_ATOMS: atom_id res chain seq x y z
N MET A 1 7.42 -22.46 45.71
CA MET A 1 7.35 -20.98 45.69
C MET A 1 7.43 -20.55 44.24
N GLN A 2 6.55 -19.66 43.79
CA GLN A 2 6.52 -19.12 42.42
C GLN A 2 6.77 -17.61 42.47
N ILE A 3 7.41 -17.07 41.44
CA ILE A 3 7.68 -15.65 41.29
C ILE A 3 7.33 -15.19 39.88
N ASN A 4 7.02 -13.90 39.74
CA ASN A 4 6.84 -13.27 38.43
C ASN A 4 8.20 -12.93 37.81
N GLN A 5 8.38 -13.21 36.52
CA GLN A 5 9.57 -12.84 35.77
C GLN A 5 9.23 -12.49 34.31
N GLN A 6 9.86 -11.45 33.77
CA GLN A 6 9.92 -11.21 32.33
C GLN A 6 11.05 -12.03 31.71
N LYS A 7 10.75 -12.80 30.67
CA LYS A 7 11.71 -13.58 29.89
C LYS A 7 11.73 -13.07 28.45
N THR A 8 12.90 -12.68 27.98
CA THR A 8 13.13 -12.43 26.56
C THR A 8 13.23 -13.76 25.83
N VAL A 9 12.49 -13.92 24.74
CA VAL A 9 12.56 -15.07 23.85
C VAL A 9 12.74 -14.60 22.42
N LEU A 10 13.48 -15.38 21.63
CA LEU A 10 13.55 -15.18 20.20
C LEU A 10 12.24 -15.66 19.57
N VAL A 11 11.75 -14.90 18.59
CA VAL A 11 10.54 -15.21 17.84
C VAL A 11 10.81 -15.04 16.35
N ASP A 12 10.29 -15.97 15.56
CA ASP A 12 10.32 -15.87 14.11
C ASP A 12 9.19 -14.93 13.66
N VAL A 13 9.55 -13.82 13.05
CA VAL A 13 8.61 -12.84 12.50
C VAL A 13 8.49 -13.01 10.99
N THR A 14 7.27 -12.91 10.46
CA THR A 14 7.00 -13.19 9.04
C THR A 14 6.39 -12.02 8.27
N GLU A 15 5.69 -11.11 8.93
CA GLU A 15 4.87 -10.09 8.26
C GLU A 15 4.81 -8.80 9.10
N ILE A 16 4.82 -7.66 8.41
CA ILE A 16 4.43 -6.36 8.96
C ILE A 16 3.07 -5.99 8.39
N ARG A 17 2.15 -5.54 9.25
CA ARG A 17 0.85 -4.99 8.85
C ARG A 17 0.82 -3.49 9.10
N LEU A 18 0.57 -2.72 8.05
CA LEU A 18 0.57 -1.27 8.08
C LEU A 18 -0.84 -0.74 7.83
N HIS A 19 -1.18 0.30 8.58
CA HIS A 19 -2.38 1.13 8.37
C HIS A 19 -1.91 2.58 8.33
N ILE A 20 -1.60 3.07 7.13
CA ILE A 20 -1.04 4.40 6.94
C ILE A 20 -2.18 5.33 6.56
N LYS A 21 -2.42 6.36 7.37
CA LYS A 21 -3.38 7.41 7.03
C LYS A 21 -2.73 8.37 6.04
N VAL A 22 -3.36 8.54 4.88
CA VAL A 22 -3.03 9.59 3.93
C VAL A 22 -3.83 10.83 4.32
N ARG A 23 -3.13 11.96 4.46
CA ARG A 23 -3.71 13.26 4.77
C ARG A 23 -3.37 14.18 3.63
N ASP A 24 -4.35 14.96 3.19
CA ASP A 24 -4.28 15.98 2.13
C ASP A 24 -4.20 15.42 0.71
N GLY A 25 -3.35 14.42 0.43
CA GLY A 25 -3.30 13.82 -0.90
C GLY A 25 -2.41 12.59 -1.01
N PHE A 26 -2.80 11.69 -1.90
CA PHE A 26 -2.02 10.56 -2.42
C PHE A 26 -1.51 10.95 -3.81
N ALA A 27 -0.23 10.66 -4.08
CA ALA A 27 0.35 10.84 -5.40
C ALA A 27 0.95 9.52 -5.92
N ALA A 28 0.76 9.25 -7.21
CA ALA A 28 1.36 8.12 -7.91
C ALA A 28 1.87 8.52 -9.29
N GLY A 29 3.00 7.95 -9.69
CA GLY A 29 3.56 8.06 -11.04
C GLY A 29 3.62 6.70 -11.71
N LEU A 30 3.35 6.67 -13.02
CA LEU A 30 3.49 5.50 -13.87
C LEU A 30 4.73 5.65 -14.74
N GLN A 31 5.55 4.60 -14.74
CA GLN A 31 6.74 4.54 -15.57
C GLN A 31 6.56 3.45 -16.62
N ASP A 32 7.08 3.70 -17.81
CA ASP A 32 7.22 2.68 -18.83
C ASP A 32 8.44 1.77 -18.59
N ALA A 33 8.74 0.89 -19.55
CA ALA A 33 9.86 -0.03 -19.43
C ALA A 33 11.23 0.65 -19.54
N GLN A 34 11.29 1.90 -20.00
CA GLN A 34 12.49 2.71 -20.14
C GLN A 34 12.71 3.56 -18.88
N GLY A 35 11.70 3.66 -18.02
CA GLY A 35 11.72 4.47 -16.80
C GLY A 35 11.19 5.89 -17.02
N ASP A 36 10.63 6.18 -18.19
CA ASP A 36 10.02 7.47 -18.50
C ASP A 36 8.62 7.55 -17.88
N GLU A 37 8.28 8.71 -17.31
CA GLU A 37 6.94 8.92 -16.74
C GLU A 37 5.91 9.06 -17.86
N VAL A 38 4.91 8.17 -17.86
CA VAL A 38 3.84 8.11 -18.86
C VAL A 38 2.47 8.54 -18.31
N GLY A 39 2.40 8.86 -17.04
CA GLY A 39 1.22 9.38 -16.38
C GLY A 39 1.46 9.59 -14.89
N SER A 40 0.74 10.53 -14.30
CA SER A 40 0.74 10.77 -12.87
C SER A 40 -0.68 11.02 -12.37
N TYR A 41 -0.85 10.85 -11.07
CA TYR A 41 -2.11 11.03 -10.37
C TYR A 41 -1.84 11.69 -9.03
N GLU A 42 -2.66 12.67 -8.67
CA GLU A 42 -2.74 13.26 -7.34
C GLU A 42 -4.22 13.26 -6.92
N GLY A 43 -4.55 12.81 -5.71
CA GLY A 43 -5.92 12.71 -5.24
C GLY A 43 -6.09 11.77 -4.04
N TYR A 44 -7.25 11.11 -3.93
CA TYR A 44 -7.48 10.08 -2.90
C TYR A 44 -6.80 8.76 -3.25
N VAL A 45 -6.57 7.89 -2.26
CA VAL A 45 -6.05 6.53 -2.49
C VAL A 45 -6.99 5.78 -3.44
N PRO A 46 -6.52 5.28 -4.60
CA PRO A 46 -7.37 4.61 -5.58
C PRO A 46 -7.98 3.31 -5.05
N ASP A 47 -9.25 3.02 -5.40
CA ASP A 47 -10.02 1.87 -4.90
C ASP A 47 -9.32 0.50 -5.07
N PHE A 48 -8.49 0.34 -6.11
CA PHE A 48 -7.77 -0.91 -6.36
C PHE A 48 -6.59 -1.15 -5.42
N PHE A 49 -6.16 -0.15 -4.65
CA PHE A 49 -5.21 -0.38 -3.56
C PHE A 49 -5.84 -1.29 -2.51
N PRO A 50 -5.04 -2.13 -1.85
CA PRO A 50 -5.60 -3.20 -1.03
C PRO A 50 -6.14 -2.71 0.31
N GLY A 51 -7.16 -3.44 0.79
CA GLY A 51 -7.83 -3.17 2.06
C GLY A 51 -9.16 -2.42 1.88
N ASN A 52 -9.90 -2.24 2.97
CA ASN A 52 -11.09 -1.40 2.98
C ASN A 52 -10.66 0.01 3.41
N HIS A 53 -10.35 0.84 2.42
CA HIS A 53 -9.93 2.23 2.60
C HIS A 53 -10.89 3.10 1.79
N TYR A 54 -11.51 4.09 2.41
CA TYR A 54 -12.43 5.01 1.73
C TYR A 54 -11.65 6.19 1.15
N GLY A 55 -10.53 5.91 0.47
CA GLY A 55 -9.63 6.92 -0.11
C GLY A 55 -8.58 7.50 0.84
N ASP A 56 -8.65 7.23 2.15
CA ASP A 56 -7.79 7.88 3.16
C ASP A 56 -6.67 6.99 3.74
N TYR A 57 -6.59 5.71 3.35
CA TYR A 57 -5.69 4.76 3.99
C TYR A 57 -4.97 3.86 3.00
N LEU A 58 -3.68 3.63 3.25
CA LEU A 58 -2.89 2.60 2.60
C LEU A 58 -2.71 1.42 3.57
N ILE A 59 -3.32 0.27 3.26
CA ILE A 59 -3.30 -0.93 4.11
C ILE A 59 -2.40 -1.98 3.48
N LEU A 60 -1.21 -2.22 4.03
CA LEU A 60 -0.21 -3.10 3.44
C LEU A 60 0.15 -4.25 4.38
N ASN A 61 0.17 -5.47 3.82
CA ASN A 61 0.71 -6.65 4.48
C ASN A 61 2.03 -7.01 3.80
N ILE A 62 3.16 -6.68 4.42
CA ILE A 62 4.48 -6.84 3.83
C ILE A 62 5.13 -8.11 4.37
N ASP A 63 5.48 -9.02 3.48
CA ASP A 63 6.28 -10.20 3.80
C ASP A 63 7.71 -9.79 4.18
N LEU A 64 8.15 -10.14 5.39
CA LEU A 64 9.46 -9.72 5.91
C LEU A 64 10.65 -10.39 5.21
N LYS A 65 10.44 -11.52 4.54
CA LYS A 65 11.50 -12.26 3.87
C LYS A 65 11.75 -11.76 2.45
N THR A 66 10.69 -11.43 1.74
CA THR A 66 10.72 -11.09 0.31
C THR A 66 10.48 -9.61 0.03
N GLY A 67 9.93 -8.86 1.00
CA GLY A 67 9.48 -7.48 0.82
C GLY A 67 8.20 -7.34 -0.01
N GLN A 68 7.57 -8.44 -0.42
CA GLN A 68 6.36 -8.40 -1.24
C GLN A 68 5.14 -7.98 -0.43
N ILE A 69 4.28 -7.17 -1.05
CA ILE A 69 2.96 -6.81 -0.51
C ILE A 69 2.00 -7.97 -0.80
N LYS A 70 1.68 -8.74 0.24
CA LYS A 70 0.90 -9.99 0.13
C LYS A 70 -0.58 -9.78 -0.18
N ASN A 71 -1.11 -8.61 0.12
CA ASN A 71 -2.48 -8.23 -0.16
C ASN A 71 -2.63 -7.42 -1.46
N TRP A 72 -1.55 -7.19 -2.21
CA TRP A 72 -1.62 -6.52 -3.51
C TRP A 72 -2.32 -7.41 -4.53
N ASN A 73 -3.43 -6.93 -5.07
CA ASN A 73 -4.10 -7.56 -6.20
C ASN A 73 -3.68 -6.85 -7.47
N ARG A 74 -3.33 -7.61 -8.50
CA ARG A 74 -2.98 -7.04 -9.81
C ARG A 74 -4.16 -6.20 -10.33
N PRO A 75 -3.98 -4.89 -10.57
CA PRO A 75 -5.04 -4.06 -11.16
C PRO A 75 -5.26 -4.44 -12.63
N ALA A 76 -6.47 -4.20 -13.13
CA ALA A 76 -6.76 -4.21 -14.56
C ALA A 76 -6.32 -2.90 -15.21
N SER A 77 -6.13 -2.89 -16.53
CA SER A 77 -5.82 -1.65 -17.27
C SER A 77 -6.86 -0.56 -17.04
N ALA A 78 -8.14 -0.94 -16.96
CA ALA A 78 -9.24 -0.01 -16.68
C ALA A 78 -9.15 0.67 -15.30
N ASP A 79 -8.59 -0.02 -14.29
CA ASP A 79 -8.41 0.58 -12.96
C ASP A 79 -7.35 1.69 -13.00
N ILE A 80 -6.29 1.46 -13.78
CA ILE A 80 -5.22 2.42 -14.01
C ILE A 80 -5.72 3.61 -14.82
N GLU A 81 -6.44 3.36 -15.92
CA GLU A 81 -7.05 4.39 -16.75
C GLU A 81 -8.04 5.26 -15.95
N LYS A 82 -8.85 4.64 -15.08
CA LYS A 82 -9.77 5.35 -14.18
C LYS A 82 -9.01 6.26 -13.21
N MET A 83 -7.92 5.79 -12.60
CA MET A 83 -7.11 6.61 -11.70
C MET A 83 -6.54 7.83 -12.43
N LEU A 84 -5.98 7.65 -13.63
CA LEU A 84 -5.43 8.76 -14.40
C LEU A 84 -6.51 9.78 -14.79
N ALA A 85 -7.69 9.32 -15.22
CA ALA A 85 -8.79 10.20 -15.57
C ALA A 85 -9.33 11.02 -14.37
N GLN A 86 -9.31 10.45 -13.16
CA GLN A 86 -9.76 11.16 -11.95
C GLN A 86 -8.85 12.30 -11.53
N GLY A 87 -7.56 12.25 -11.88
CA GLY A 87 -6.61 13.32 -11.58
C GLY A 87 -6.68 14.53 -12.52
N GLU A 88 -7.48 14.46 -13.60
CA GLU A 88 -7.65 15.56 -14.56
C GLU A 88 -8.83 16.50 -14.22
N ASP A 89 -9.69 16.10 -13.27
CA ASP A 89 -10.95 16.80 -12.93
C ASP A 89 -10.87 17.71 -11.67
N ASP A 90 -9.71 17.79 -10.99
CA ASP A 90 -9.43 18.67 -9.84
C ASP A 90 -8.51 19.86 -10.21
#